data_AF-A0A392TZ25-F1
#
_entry.id   AF-A0A392TZ25-F1
#
_cell.length_a   1.000
_cell.length_b   1.000
_cell.length_c   1.000
_cell.angle_alpha   90.00
_cell.angle_beta   90.00
_cell.angle_gamma   90.00
#
_symmetry.space_group_name_H-M   'P 1'
#
loop_
_entity.id
_entity.type
_entity.pdbx_description
1 polymer ?
#
loop_
_entity_poly.entity_id
_entity_poly.type
_entity_poly.pdbx_seq_one_letter_code
_entity_poly.pdbx_strand_id
1 'polypeptide(L)' 'MSNLKSIIIEQGALNSLKELTFMIIPNLKTAPFGIDYLGNLEVLNTRFMPTEFEKSIVPLAKLVKQKK' A
#
# COMPACT_ATOMS: atom_id res chain seq x y z
N MET A 1 -7.34 -12.15 15.32
CA MET A 1 -7.39 -11.32 14.08
C MET A 1 -6.73 -9.98 14.37
N SER A 2 -5.96 -9.42 13.43
CA SER A 2 -5.21 -8.18 13.69
C SER A 2 -6.15 -6.98 13.80
N ASN A 3 -5.92 -6.13 14.81
CA ASN A 3 -6.65 -4.87 15.01
C ASN A 3 -5.98 -3.70 14.28
N LEU A 4 -5.18 -4.00 13.26
CA LEU A 4 -4.45 -2.99 12.49
C LEU A 4 -5.44 -2.18 11.64
N LYS A 5 -5.60 -0.90 11.98
CA LYS A 5 -6.56 0.01 11.33
C LYS A 5 -5.89 1.04 10.42
N SER A 6 -4.63 1.35 10.66
CA SER A 6 -3.88 2.35 9.92
C SER A 6 -2.40 1.98 9.84
N ILE A 7 -1.75 2.46 8.78
CA ILE A 7 -0.31 2.38 8.56
C ILE A 7 0.12 3.76 8.08
N ILE A 8 1.26 4.23 8.60
CA ILE A 8 1.88 5.49 8.19
C ILE A 8 3.28 5.13 7.67
N ILE A 9 3.58 5.59 6.47
CA ILE A 9 4.90 5.52 5.86
C ILE A 9 5.46 6.93 5.91
N GLU A 10 6.57 7.10 6.61
CA GLU A 10 7.25 8.39 6.70
C GLU A 10 8.11 8.63 5.45
N GLN A 11 8.33 9.90 5.13
CA GLN A 11 9.20 10.26 4.03
C GLN A 11 10.63 9.75 4.27
N GLY A 12 11.22 9.10 3.27
CA GLY A 12 12.54 8.49 3.40
C GLY A 12 12.55 7.12 4.09
N ALA A 13 11.40 6.62 4.55
CA ALA A 13 11.28 5.24 5.00
C ALA A 13 11.32 4.28 3.81
N LEU A 14 11.87 3.07 4.04
CA LEU A 14 11.80 1.97 3.07
C LEU A 14 12.34 2.34 1.67
N ASN A 15 13.37 3.19 1.59
CA ASN A 15 13.94 3.71 0.35
C ASN A 15 14.38 2.64 -0.65
N SER A 16 14.70 1.42 -0.19
CA SER A 16 15.11 0.31 -1.06
C SER A 16 13.99 -0.68 -1.37
N LEU A 17 12.76 -0.42 -0.91
CA LEU A 17 11.64 -1.35 -1.07
C LEU A 17 11.11 -1.34 -2.51
N LYS A 18 11.22 -2.50 -3.16
CA LYS A 18 10.72 -2.73 -4.53
C LYS A 18 9.36 -3.40 -4.57
N GLU A 19 9.04 -4.23 -3.58
CA GLU A 19 7.79 -5.00 -3.55
C GLU A 19 7.10 -4.89 -2.20
N LEU A 20 5.79 -4.65 -2.21
CA LEU A 20 4.95 -4.55 -1.04
C LEU A 20 3.68 -5.37 -1.24
N THR A 21 3.32 -6.19 -0.24
CA THR A 21 2.10 -7.00 -0.27
C THR A 21 1.26 -6.74 0.98
N PHE A 22 -0.01 -6.41 0.79
CA PHE A 22 -1.02 -6.41 1.84
C PHE A 22 -1.86 -7.70 1.76
N MET A 23 -1.93 -8.44 2.85
CA MET A 23 -2.62 -9.73 2.89
C MET A 23 -3.40 -9.91 4.20
N ILE A 24 -4.71 -10.17 4.08
CA ILE A 24 -5.59 -10.57 5.20
C ILE A 24 -5.50 -9.57 6.37
N ILE A 25 -5.79 -8.29 6.10
CA ILE A 25 -5.85 -7.23 7.12
C ILE A 25 -7.26 -6.63 7.12
N PRO A 26 -8.25 -7.32 7.73
CA PRO A 26 -9.67 -7.00 7.55
C PRO A 26 -10.07 -5.61 8.10
N ASN A 27 -9.30 -5.07 9.04
CA ASN A 27 -9.55 -3.79 9.67
C ASN A 27 -8.85 -2.60 8.99
N LEU A 28 -7.93 -2.87 8.05
CA LEU A 28 -7.24 -1.83 7.29
C LEU A 28 -8.08 -1.50 6.06
N LYS A 29 -8.93 -0.48 6.18
CA LYS A 29 -9.91 -0.10 5.16
C LYS A 29 -9.44 1.02 4.22
N THR A 30 -8.31 1.64 4.52
CA THR A 30 -7.76 2.77 3.78
C THR A 30 -6.30 2.51 3.43
N ALA A 31 -5.85 3.04 2.30
CA ALA A 31 -4.46 3.04 1.91
C ALA A 31 -3.59 3.63 3.02
N PRO A 32 -2.37 3.11 3.24
CA PRO A 32 -1.41 3.71 4.15
C PRO A 32 -1.14 5.17 3.77
N PHE A 33 -1.06 6.02 4.78
CA PHE A 33 -0.60 7.39 4.57
C PHE A 33 0.87 7.37 4.11
N GLY A 34 1.24 8.21 3.14
CA GLY A 34 2.61 8.31 2.66
C GLY A 34 3.07 7.12 1.78
N ILE A 35 2.16 6.28 1.29
CA ILE A 35 2.54 5.17 0.39
C ILE A 35 3.13 5.65 -0.95
N ASP A 36 2.82 6.89 -1.34
CA ASP A 36 3.43 7.61 -2.45
C ASP A 36 4.90 8.00 -2.20
N TYR A 37 5.36 8.00 -0.95
CA TYR A 37 6.78 8.20 -0.62
C TYR A 37 7.66 7.00 -0.97
N LEU A 38 7.07 5.83 -1.24
CA LEU A 38 7.79 4.64 -1.70
C LEU A 38 8.23 4.79 -3.16
N GLY A 39 9.19 5.69 -3.41
CA GLY A 39 9.59 6.12 -4.74
C GLY A 39 10.13 5.01 -5.65
N ASN A 40 10.71 3.96 -5.05
CA ASN A 40 11.32 2.81 -5.72
C ASN A 40 10.41 1.56 -5.73
N LEU A 41 9.15 1.70 -5.32
CA LEU A 41 8.20 0.59 -5.34
C LEU A 41 7.84 0.24 -6.79
N GLU A 42 8.08 -1.00 -7.18
CA GLU A 42 7.85 -1.57 -8.51
C GLU A 42 6.61 -2.48 -8.51
N VAL A 43 6.33 -3.15 -7.38
CA VAL A 43 5.22 -4.09 -7.25
C VAL A 43 4.42 -3.80 -5.99
N LEU A 44 3.12 -3.60 -6.17
CA LEU A 44 2.15 -3.50 -5.09
C LEU A 44 1.09 -4.58 -5.26
N ASN A 45 1.04 -5.52 -4.33
CA ASN A 45 0.08 -6.62 -4.30
C ASN A 45 -0.92 -6.45 -3.16
N THR A 46 -2.17 -6.81 -3.43
CA THR A 46 -3.25 -6.84 -2.43
C THR A 46 -3.97 -8.17 -2.55
N ARG A 47 -4.15 -8.88 -1.43
CA ARG A 47 -4.82 -10.18 -1.40
C ARG A 47 -5.76 -10.28 -0.22
N PHE A 48 -7.00 -10.68 -0.48
CA PHE A 48 -8.02 -10.86 0.55
C PHE A 48 -8.16 -9.61 1.45
N MET A 49 -8.17 -8.43 0.84
CA MET A 49 -8.30 -7.14 1.52
C MET A 49 -9.76 -6.67 1.51
N PRO A 50 -10.17 -5.78 2.44
CA PRO A 50 -11.49 -5.16 2.38
C PRO A 50 -11.71 -4.40 1.07
N THR A 51 -12.94 -4.41 0.57
CA THR A 51 -13.32 -3.68 -0.65
C THR A 51 -13.02 -2.18 -0.55
N GLU A 52 -13.16 -1.59 0.64
CA GLU A 52 -12.81 -0.18 0.89
C GLU A 52 -11.32 0.07 0.67
N PHE A 53 -10.47 -0.86 1.11
CA PHE A 53 -9.02 -0.76 0.93
C PHE A 53 -8.64 -0.83 -0.53
N GLU A 54 -9.17 -1.82 -1.26
CA GLU A 54 -8.91 -1.99 -2.70
C GLU A 54 -9.30 -0.74 -3.49
N LYS A 55 -10.44 -0.12 -3.16
CA LYS A 55 -10.84 1.16 -3.79
C LYS A 55 -9.88 2.29 -3.47
N SER A 56 -9.40 2.38 -2.22
CA SER A 56 -8.50 3.45 -1.79
C SER A 56 -7.09 3.33 -2.37
N ILE A 57 -6.62 2.12 -2.66
CA ILE A 57 -5.25 1.85 -3.13
C ILE A 57 -5.12 1.88 -4.67
N VAL A 58 -6.22 1.69 -5.41
CA VAL A 58 -6.24 1.68 -6.89
C VAL A 58 -5.61 2.93 -7.54
N PRO A 59 -5.88 4.17 -7.09
CA PRO A 59 -5.24 5.36 -7.67
C PRO A 59 -3.70 5.33 -7.52
N LEU A 60 -3.21 4.75 -6.43
CA LEU A 60 -1.78 4.72 -6.06
C LEU A 60 -1.03 3.60 -6.79
N ALA A 61 -1.70 2.45 -7.02
CA ALA A 61 -1.16 1.36 -7.83
C ALA A 61 -0.92 1.76 -9.30
N LYS A 62 -1.63 2.78 -9.81
CA LYS A 62 -1.40 3.33 -11.16
C LYS A 62 -0.10 4.13 -11.26
N LEU A 63 0.38 4.72 -10.16
CA LEU A 63 1.65 5.45 -10.13
C LEU A 63 2.84 4.51 -10.23
N VAL A 64 2.74 3.32 -9.63
CA VAL A 64 3.76 2.26 -9.70
C VAL A 64 3.95 1.73 -11.13
N LYS A 65 2.86 1.64 -11.91
CA LYS A 65 2.89 1.11 -13.29
C LYS A 65 3.33 2.12 -14.36
N GLN A 66 3.32 3.41 -14.07
CA GLN A 66 3.65 4.47 -15.04
C GLN A 66 5.15 4.78 -15.13
N LYS A 67 5.98 4.23 -14.24
CA LYS A 67 7.43 4.49 -14.20
C LYS A 67 8.27 3.53 -15.07
N LYS A 68 7.71 2.97 -16.14
CA LYS A 68 8.41 2.08 -17.06
C LYS A 68 9.03 2.82 -18.23
#